data_AF-A0A0R2NL54-F1
#
_entry.id   AF-A0A0R2NL54-F1
#
_cell.length_a   1.000
_cell.length_b   1.000
_cell.length_c   1.000
_cell.angle_alpha   90.00
_cell.angle_beta   90.00
_cell.angle_gamma   90.00
#
_symmetry.space_group_name_H-M   'P 1'
#
loop_
_entity.id
_entity.type
_entity.pdbx_description
1 polymer ?
#
loop_
_entity_poly.entity_id
_entity_poly.type
_entity_poly.pdbx_seq_one_letter_code
_entity_poly.pdbx_strand_id
1 'polypeptide(L)'
;MIITIIAVAMIGMIVPSFANHSEVTIVTVDESGFSQACVNSGCYIPVTAIVDVGGVVTMTNTDPTGVHTFTSGTIDGFSPAPDGTFDSSVLRSGNSFEWIPTQAGEQPYYCMLHTWMIGTIIVQEAHVDEEVIGEVTPLTISSLEIYKDADYTRYRVTGDAPSSTDITFKTTTPDGSPGNYPGSVDTRKPAYIVDNKIDSTNNLVYGTWTLEVCAPEYDVCVQESFTIDETVTLPDDGATKTEKVVTKEKSTEEGGGCFVATAAYGSEMATEVQQLRELRDNQLMNTASGTTFMGAFNDIYYSFSPLIADYERENPLFKEAVKIAITPMLSSLSLMESANSESEVISLGLSVIALNLGMYLGVPTIVVVGIKRRF
;
A
#
# COMPACT_ATOMS: atom_id res chain seq x y z
N MET A 1 -17.01 15.52 -53.75
CA MET A 1 -17.00 14.07 -53.57
C MET A 1 -15.57 13.68 -53.22
N ILE A 2 -15.35 13.44 -51.92
CA ILE A 2 -14.28 12.67 -51.26
C ILE A 2 -12.83 13.09 -51.54
N ILE A 3 -12.28 13.86 -50.60
CA ILE A 3 -10.83 13.96 -50.32
C ILE A 3 -10.48 12.75 -49.44
N THR A 4 -9.66 11.84 -49.95
CA THR A 4 -9.16 10.67 -49.21
C THR A 4 -8.00 11.08 -48.30
N ILE A 5 -8.20 10.91 -46.99
CA ILE A 5 -7.18 11.01 -45.96
C ILE A 5 -6.34 9.72 -46.00
N ILE A 6 -5.03 9.86 -46.21
CA ILE A 6 -4.06 8.78 -46.00
C ILE A 6 -3.73 8.77 -44.51
N ALA A 7 -4.34 7.85 -43.77
CA ALA A 7 -3.91 7.51 -42.41
C ALA A 7 -2.72 6.55 -42.50
N VAL A 8 -1.53 7.04 -42.17
CA VAL A 8 -0.34 6.20 -41.97
C VAL A 8 -0.47 5.60 -40.56
N ALA A 9 -0.85 4.33 -40.49
CA ALA A 9 -0.81 3.55 -39.27
C ALA A 9 0.66 3.26 -38.92
N MET A 10 1.19 3.97 -37.93
CA MET A 10 2.43 3.59 -37.25
C MET A 10 2.18 2.28 -36.50
N ILE A 11 2.67 1.16 -37.03
CA ILE A 11 2.79 -0.09 -36.28
C ILE A 11 3.93 0.13 -35.28
N GLY A 12 3.57 0.55 -34.07
CA GLY A 12 4.47 0.46 -32.94
C GLY A 12 4.81 -1.00 -32.72
N MET A 13 6.08 -1.37 -32.92
CA MET A 13 6.60 -2.65 -32.45
C MET A 13 6.54 -2.61 -30.93
N ILE A 14 5.52 -3.26 -30.37
CA ILE A 14 5.46 -3.58 -28.96
C ILE A 14 6.56 -4.62 -28.77
N VAL A 15 7.70 -4.19 -28.24
CA VAL A 15 8.64 -5.12 -27.63
C VAL A 15 7.84 -5.83 -26.54
N PRO A 16 7.70 -7.16 -26.52
CA PRO A 16 7.04 -7.81 -25.41
C PRO A 16 7.92 -7.58 -24.19
N SER A 17 7.55 -6.56 -23.42
CA SER A 17 7.88 -6.47 -22.00
C SER A 17 7.56 -7.83 -21.41
N PHE A 18 8.53 -8.43 -20.71
CA PHE A 18 8.37 -9.70 -20.02
C PHE A 18 7.15 -9.57 -19.09
N ALA A 19 6.00 -10.06 -19.53
CA ALA A 19 4.94 -10.42 -18.61
C ALA A 19 5.59 -11.46 -17.67
N ASN A 20 5.50 -11.24 -16.37
CA ASN A 20 5.93 -12.22 -15.38
C ASN A 20 4.95 -13.39 -15.49
N HIS A 21 5.18 -14.29 -16.44
CA HIS A 21 4.32 -15.43 -16.67
C HIS A 21 4.35 -16.31 -15.41
N SER A 22 3.18 -16.62 -14.86
CA SER A 22 3.05 -17.51 -13.70
C SER A 22 3.77 -18.83 -13.96
N GLU A 23 4.71 -19.22 -13.10
CA GLU A 23 5.45 -20.47 -13.22
C GLU A 23 5.12 -21.41 -12.05
N VAL A 24 4.92 -22.68 -12.36
CA VAL A 24 4.73 -23.72 -11.34
C VAL A 24 5.55 -24.95 -11.67
N THR A 25 6.20 -25.52 -10.65
CA THR A 25 6.95 -26.77 -10.79
C THR A 25 6.20 -27.91 -10.10
N ILE A 26 6.03 -29.02 -10.82
CA ILE A 26 5.47 -30.27 -10.32
C ILE A 26 6.58 -31.31 -10.28
N VAL A 27 6.73 -32.01 -9.15
CA VAL A 27 7.76 -33.02 -8.95
C VAL A 27 7.17 -34.39 -8.56
N THR A 28 7.92 -35.47 -8.74
CA THR A 28 7.51 -36.82 -8.33
C THR A 28 8.03 -37.18 -6.93
N VAL A 29 7.28 -37.98 -6.19
CA VAL A 29 7.69 -38.45 -4.86
C VAL A 29 8.73 -39.58 -4.98
N ASP A 30 9.68 -39.64 -4.06
CA ASP A 30 10.65 -40.75 -3.97
C ASP A 30 9.94 -42.11 -3.91
N GLU A 31 10.45 -43.08 -4.66
CA GLU A 31 9.92 -44.45 -4.74
C GLU A 31 8.48 -44.56 -5.28
N SER A 32 7.90 -43.48 -5.83
CA SER A 32 6.53 -43.49 -6.35
C SER A 32 6.35 -44.39 -7.57
N GLY A 33 7.44 -44.79 -8.24
CA GLY A 33 7.42 -45.79 -9.30
C GLY A 33 7.26 -47.24 -8.82
N PHE A 34 7.51 -47.52 -7.54
CA PHE A 34 7.48 -48.87 -6.98
C PHE A 34 6.45 -49.04 -5.86
N SER A 35 5.93 -47.94 -5.33
CA SER A 35 5.06 -47.93 -4.15
C SER A 35 3.82 -47.06 -4.35
N GLN A 36 2.68 -47.56 -3.87
CA GLN A 36 1.42 -46.80 -3.77
C GLN A 36 1.30 -46.03 -2.44
N ALA A 37 2.36 -45.96 -1.63
CA ALA A 37 2.32 -45.26 -0.34
C ALA A 37 1.90 -43.79 -0.46
N CYS A 38 2.25 -43.14 -1.58
CA CYS A 38 1.91 -41.75 -1.86
C CYS A 38 0.47 -41.52 -2.33
N VAL A 39 -0.35 -42.55 -2.58
CA VAL A 39 -1.69 -42.39 -3.18
C VAL A 39 -2.61 -41.51 -2.32
N ASN A 40 -2.50 -41.61 -0.99
CA ASN A 40 -3.32 -40.80 -0.09
C ASN A 40 -2.81 -39.35 0.08
N SER A 41 -1.51 -39.11 -0.16
CA SER A 41 -0.88 -37.80 0.00
C SER A 41 -0.64 -37.06 -1.31
N GLY A 42 -0.80 -37.73 -2.46
CA GLY A 42 -0.35 -37.29 -3.77
C GLY A 42 1.04 -37.85 -4.11
N CYS A 43 1.16 -38.46 -5.29
CA CYS A 43 2.43 -38.93 -5.85
C CYS A 43 3.12 -37.90 -6.76
N TYR A 44 2.40 -36.81 -7.06
CA TYR A 44 2.92 -35.57 -7.60
C TYR A 44 2.85 -34.49 -6.54
N ILE A 45 3.87 -33.63 -6.47
CA ILE A 45 3.91 -32.50 -5.55
C ILE A 45 4.05 -31.19 -6.35
N PRO A 46 3.10 -30.25 -6.19
CA PRO A 46 1.81 -30.43 -5.53
C PRO A 46 0.91 -31.40 -6.33
N VAL A 47 -0.04 -32.06 -5.65
CA VAL A 47 -1.04 -32.92 -6.33
C VAL A 47 -2.00 -32.10 -7.19
N THR A 48 -2.27 -30.87 -6.75
CA THR A 48 -3.01 -29.86 -7.48
C THR A 48 -2.11 -28.64 -7.67
N ALA A 49 -1.68 -28.39 -8.91
CA ALA A 49 -0.92 -27.22 -9.28
C ALA A 49 -1.87 -26.11 -9.78
N ILE A 50 -1.53 -24.86 -9.55
CA ILE A 50 -2.28 -23.71 -10.06
C ILE A 50 -1.32 -22.88 -10.92
N VAL A 51 -1.78 -22.46 -12.09
CA VAL A 51 -1.02 -21.64 -13.04
C VAL A 51 -1.98 -20.77 -13.84
N ASP A 52 -1.49 -19.65 -14.35
CA ASP A 52 -2.26 -18.77 -15.23
C ASP A 52 -2.20 -19.22 -16.69
N VAL A 53 -3.19 -18.82 -17.49
CA VAL A 53 -3.11 -18.94 -18.96
C VAL A 53 -1.84 -18.24 -19.47
N GLY A 54 -1.04 -18.96 -20.26
CA GLY A 54 0.24 -18.48 -20.76
C GLY A 54 1.40 -18.62 -19.77
N GLY A 55 1.17 -19.13 -18.56
CA GLY A 55 2.22 -19.50 -17.60
C GLY A 55 3.06 -20.71 -18.03
N VAL A 56 4.10 -21.06 -17.27
CA VAL A 56 4.94 -22.23 -17.54
C VAL A 56 4.75 -23.28 -16.45
N VAL A 57 4.29 -24.47 -16.85
CA VAL A 57 4.25 -25.64 -15.97
C VAL A 57 5.47 -26.50 -16.25
N THR A 58 6.38 -26.59 -15.28
CA THR A 58 7.57 -27.45 -15.34
C THR A 58 7.32 -28.74 -14.57
N MET A 59 7.27 -29.87 -15.26
CA MET A 59 7.12 -31.19 -14.65
C MET A 59 8.45 -31.91 -14.61
N THR A 60 8.94 -32.24 -13.42
CA THR A 60 10.25 -32.88 -13.22
C THR A 60 10.10 -34.24 -12.56
N ASN A 61 10.76 -35.25 -13.12
CA ASN A 61 10.89 -36.52 -12.42
C ASN A 61 12.05 -36.41 -11.39
N THR A 62 11.71 -36.30 -10.11
CA THR A 62 12.68 -36.26 -9.00
C THR A 62 12.88 -37.61 -8.31
N ASP A 63 11.99 -38.59 -8.53
CA ASP A 63 12.14 -39.96 -8.02
C ASP A 63 13.48 -40.56 -8.50
N PRO A 64 14.42 -40.88 -7.60
CA PRO A 64 15.74 -41.40 -7.98
C PRO A 64 15.68 -42.86 -8.48
N THR A 65 14.56 -43.54 -8.23
CA THR A 65 14.42 -44.98 -8.48
C THR A 65 13.54 -45.27 -9.69
N GLY A 66 12.52 -44.44 -9.94
CA GLY A 66 11.50 -44.65 -10.96
C GLY A 66 11.65 -43.78 -12.22
N VAL A 67 11.03 -44.23 -13.31
CA VAL A 67 10.81 -43.42 -14.52
C VAL A 67 9.33 -43.07 -14.60
N HIS A 68 8.99 -41.84 -14.97
CA HIS A 68 7.61 -41.35 -14.91
C HIS A 68 7.21 -40.63 -16.18
N THR A 69 5.91 -40.51 -16.42
CA THR A 69 5.34 -39.64 -17.46
C THR A 69 4.39 -38.64 -16.82
N PHE A 70 4.23 -37.50 -17.46
CA PHE A 70 3.18 -36.53 -17.21
C PHE A 70 2.33 -36.51 -18.47
N THR A 71 1.21 -37.22 -18.44
CA THR A 71 0.34 -37.42 -19.60
C THR A 71 -1.04 -36.86 -19.29
N SER A 72 -1.49 -35.91 -20.11
CA SER A 72 -2.78 -35.26 -19.92
C SER A 72 -3.95 -36.21 -20.18
N GLY A 73 -5.00 -36.08 -19.39
CA GLY A 73 -6.20 -36.91 -19.43
C GLY A 73 -6.49 -37.58 -18.10
N THR A 74 -7.36 -38.58 -18.13
CA THR A 74 -7.83 -39.28 -16.94
C THR A 74 -7.51 -40.76 -16.99
N ILE A 75 -7.65 -41.43 -15.85
CA ILE A 75 -7.54 -42.87 -15.74
C ILE A 75 -8.65 -43.41 -14.85
N ASP A 76 -9.35 -44.43 -15.32
CA ASP A 76 -10.35 -45.17 -14.55
C ASP A 76 -9.82 -46.59 -14.29
N GLY A 77 -9.35 -46.82 -13.06
CA GLY A 77 -8.66 -48.05 -12.68
C GLY A 77 -7.36 -48.28 -13.48
N PHE A 78 -7.39 -49.22 -14.43
CA PHE A 78 -6.27 -49.54 -15.32
C PHE A 78 -6.51 -49.08 -16.77
N SER A 79 -7.55 -48.29 -17.02
CA SER A 79 -7.94 -47.85 -18.36
C SER A 79 -7.51 -46.39 -18.57
N PRO A 80 -6.34 -46.13 -19.17
CA PRO A 80 -5.91 -44.76 -19.50
C PRO A 80 -6.78 -44.13 -20.59
N ALA A 81 -7.15 -42.87 -20.40
CA ALA A 81 -7.90 -42.05 -21.34
C ALA A 81 -7.17 -40.72 -21.59
N PRO A 82 -6.10 -40.71 -22.42
CA PRO A 82 -5.39 -39.47 -22.73
C PRO A 82 -6.26 -38.54 -23.58
N ASP A 83 -6.21 -37.24 -23.29
CA ASP A 83 -6.95 -36.20 -24.04
C ASP A 83 -6.09 -35.55 -25.13
N GLY A 84 -4.77 -35.74 -25.10
CA GLY A 84 -3.82 -35.25 -26.08
C GLY A 84 -3.35 -33.80 -25.89
N THR A 85 -3.70 -33.14 -24.78
CA THR A 85 -3.22 -31.78 -24.47
C THR A 85 -1.70 -31.71 -24.30
N PHE A 86 -1.08 -32.65 -23.58
CA PHE A 86 0.37 -32.82 -23.49
C PHE A 86 0.77 -34.26 -23.13
N ASP A 87 1.98 -34.65 -23.53
CA ASP A 87 2.61 -35.90 -23.15
C ASP A 87 4.12 -35.70 -23.01
N SER A 88 4.64 -35.80 -21.79
CA SER A 88 6.08 -35.64 -21.53
C SER A 88 6.94 -36.75 -22.13
N SER A 89 6.33 -37.84 -22.60
CA SER A 89 7.01 -39.13 -22.77
C SER A 89 7.64 -39.61 -21.45
N VAL A 90 8.45 -40.68 -21.51
CA VAL A 90 9.14 -41.21 -20.34
C VAL A 90 10.29 -40.30 -19.91
N LEU A 91 10.17 -39.72 -18.72
CA LEU A 91 11.21 -38.93 -18.06
C LEU A 91 12.01 -39.81 -17.09
N ARG A 92 13.35 -39.77 -17.24
CA ARG A 92 14.29 -40.33 -16.27
C ARG A 92 14.44 -39.36 -15.08
N SER A 93 14.94 -39.88 -13.96
CA SER A 93 15.26 -39.04 -12.80
C SER A 93 16.15 -37.86 -13.21
N GLY A 94 15.76 -36.66 -12.77
CA GLY A 94 16.40 -35.38 -13.08
C GLY A 94 15.95 -34.72 -14.39
N ASN A 95 15.16 -35.39 -15.24
CA ASN A 95 14.65 -34.79 -16.47
C ASN A 95 13.33 -34.04 -16.23
N SER A 96 13.13 -32.98 -17.01
CA SER A 96 11.94 -32.13 -16.96
C SER A 96 11.25 -32.02 -18.33
N PHE A 97 9.96 -31.70 -18.29
CA PHE A 97 9.12 -31.36 -19.43
C PHE A 97 8.36 -30.07 -19.11
N GLU A 98 8.18 -29.20 -20.10
CA GLU A 98 7.46 -27.94 -19.93
C GLU A 98 6.19 -27.93 -20.77
N TRP A 99 5.12 -27.37 -20.19
CA TRP A 99 3.86 -27.13 -20.88
C TRP A 99 3.34 -25.72 -20.57
N ILE A 100 2.84 -25.04 -21.61
CA ILE A 100 2.27 -23.69 -21.51
C ILE A 100 0.77 -23.80 -21.83
N PRO A 101 -0.12 -23.61 -20.84
CA PRO A 101 -1.56 -23.68 -21.07
C PRO A 101 -2.06 -22.46 -21.84
N THR A 102 -2.94 -22.67 -22.81
CA THR A 102 -3.52 -21.59 -23.62
C THR A 102 -4.99 -21.30 -23.31
N GLN A 103 -5.60 -22.07 -22.42
CA GLN A 103 -7.01 -21.97 -22.06
C GLN A 103 -7.20 -22.29 -20.57
N ALA A 104 -8.05 -21.49 -19.90
CA ALA A 104 -8.41 -21.71 -18.51
C ALA A 104 -9.31 -22.95 -18.35
N GLY A 105 -9.16 -23.64 -17.22
CA GLY A 105 -9.90 -24.86 -16.89
C GLY A 105 -9.08 -25.82 -16.04
N GLU A 106 -9.70 -26.92 -15.62
CA GLU A 106 -9.00 -28.02 -14.97
C GLU A 106 -8.40 -28.96 -16.02
N GLN A 107 -7.10 -29.20 -15.93
CA GLN A 107 -6.38 -30.14 -16.76
C GLN A 107 -5.89 -31.31 -15.89
N PRO A 108 -6.62 -32.44 -15.87
CA PRO A 108 -6.16 -33.64 -15.20
C PRO A 108 -5.00 -34.28 -15.97
N TYR A 109 -4.12 -34.97 -15.24
CA TYR A 109 -3.01 -35.74 -15.82
C TYR A 109 -2.66 -36.93 -14.92
N TYR A 110 -1.95 -37.90 -15.50
CA TYR A 110 -1.56 -39.13 -14.82
C TYR A 110 -0.21 -39.66 -15.33
N CYS A 111 0.37 -40.62 -14.61
CA CYS A 111 1.51 -41.39 -15.10
C CYS A 111 1.02 -42.62 -15.88
N MET A 112 1.46 -42.79 -17.12
CA MET A 112 1.10 -43.96 -17.96
C MET A 112 1.68 -45.27 -17.45
N LEU A 113 2.82 -45.21 -16.75
CA LEU A 113 3.50 -46.40 -16.22
C LEU A 113 2.95 -46.81 -14.85
N HIS A 114 2.45 -45.83 -14.10
CA HIS A 114 2.06 -45.96 -12.71
C HIS A 114 0.67 -45.37 -12.52
N THR A 115 -0.35 -46.16 -12.82
CA THR A 115 -1.75 -45.70 -12.96
C THR A 115 -2.37 -45.09 -11.70
N TRP A 116 -1.70 -45.24 -10.54
CA TRP A 116 -2.10 -44.65 -9.27
C TRP A 116 -1.60 -43.20 -9.08
N MET A 117 -0.70 -42.73 -9.94
CA MET A 117 -0.18 -41.36 -9.89
C MET A 117 -1.06 -40.45 -10.73
N ILE A 118 -1.88 -39.65 -10.05
CA ILE A 118 -2.84 -38.73 -10.64
C ILE A 118 -2.60 -37.34 -10.06
N GLY A 119 -2.69 -36.32 -10.89
CA GLY A 119 -2.67 -34.93 -10.46
C GLY A 119 -3.61 -34.07 -11.30
N THR A 120 -3.80 -32.84 -10.85
CA THR A 120 -4.62 -31.84 -11.53
C THR A 120 -3.85 -30.54 -11.66
N ILE A 121 -3.93 -29.90 -12.82
CA ILE A 121 -3.48 -28.51 -13.01
C ILE A 121 -4.73 -27.66 -13.15
N ILE A 122 -4.89 -26.66 -12.30
CA ILE A 122 -5.92 -25.64 -12.42
C ILE A 122 -5.30 -24.49 -13.20
N VAL A 123 -5.73 -24.32 -14.45
CA VAL A 123 -5.38 -23.16 -15.25
C VAL A 123 -6.42 -22.09 -14.99
N GLN A 124 -6.04 -21.02 -14.31
CA GLN A 124 -6.92 -19.87 -14.13
C GLN A 124 -6.69 -18.87 -15.27
N GLU A 125 -7.68 -18.03 -15.54
CA GLU A 125 -7.46 -16.92 -16.49
C GLU A 125 -6.26 -16.12 -16.01
N ALA A 126 -5.41 -15.71 -16.95
CA ALA A 126 -4.34 -14.80 -16.62
C ALA A 126 -4.96 -13.57 -15.98
N HIS A 127 -4.82 -13.48 -14.66
CA HIS A 127 -4.87 -12.19 -14.04
C HIS A 127 -3.74 -11.44 -14.72
N VAL A 128 -4.11 -10.40 -15.48
CA VAL A 128 -3.21 -9.28 -15.60
C VAL A 128 -3.00 -8.91 -14.14
N ASP A 129 -1.89 -9.38 -13.57
CA ASP A 129 -1.21 -8.62 -12.57
C ASP A 129 -1.06 -7.26 -13.26
N GLU A 130 -2.04 -6.38 -13.02
CA GLU A 130 -1.68 -5.00 -12.77
C GLU A 130 -0.48 -5.18 -11.86
N GLU A 131 0.70 -4.86 -12.42
CA GLU A 131 1.85 -4.52 -11.64
C GLU A 131 1.28 -3.91 -10.37
N VAL A 132 1.65 -4.45 -9.20
CA VAL A 132 1.43 -3.67 -7.98
C VAL A 132 2.29 -2.43 -8.20
N ILE A 133 1.72 -1.46 -8.89
CA ILE A 133 2.12 -0.08 -8.91
C ILE A 133 1.94 0.22 -7.44
N GLY A 134 3.05 0.10 -6.70
CA GLY A 134 3.06 0.39 -5.27
C GLY A 134 2.31 1.69 -5.13
N GLU A 135 1.17 1.64 -4.42
CA GLU A 135 0.15 2.69 -4.31
C GLU A 135 0.75 4.02 -4.75
N VAL A 136 0.51 4.41 -6.02
CA VAL A 136 1.11 5.62 -6.58
C VAL A 136 0.63 6.72 -5.67
N THR A 137 1.53 7.20 -4.82
CA THR A 137 1.16 8.13 -3.77
C THR A 137 0.55 9.34 -4.48
N PRO A 138 -0.73 9.65 -4.26
CA PRO A 138 -1.40 10.66 -5.04
C PRO A 138 -0.69 12.00 -4.80
N LEU A 139 -0.58 12.81 -5.85
CA LEU A 139 -0.10 14.17 -5.68
C LEU A 139 -1.16 14.95 -4.90
N THR A 140 -0.83 15.41 -3.70
CA THR A 140 -1.73 16.17 -2.82
C THR A 140 -1.07 17.47 -2.38
N ILE A 141 -1.88 18.45 -1.95
CA ILE A 141 -1.43 19.56 -1.10
C ILE A 141 -2.10 19.33 0.25
N SER A 142 -1.29 19.05 1.27
CA SER A 142 -1.76 18.71 2.63
C SER A 142 -1.78 19.92 3.54
N SER A 143 -0.88 20.88 3.33
CA SER A 143 -0.90 22.17 4.02
C SER A 143 -0.27 23.27 3.17
N LEU A 144 -0.81 24.48 3.31
CA LEU A 144 -0.28 25.71 2.72
C LEU A 144 -0.35 26.85 3.74
N GLU A 145 0.81 27.28 4.24
CA GLU A 145 0.96 28.34 5.22
C GLU A 145 1.56 29.59 4.58
N ILE A 146 0.95 30.75 4.84
CA ILE A 146 1.49 32.06 4.42
C ILE A 146 1.96 32.82 5.65
N TYR A 147 3.22 33.25 5.65
CA TYR A 147 3.81 33.96 6.78
C TYR A 147 4.77 35.07 6.34
N LYS A 148 5.01 36.02 7.25
CA LYS A 148 6.00 37.08 7.03
C LYS A 148 7.32 36.70 7.70
N ASP A 149 8.40 36.80 6.95
CA ASP A 149 9.77 36.59 7.41
C ASP A 149 10.59 37.84 7.06
N ALA A 150 10.86 38.66 8.08
CA ALA A 150 11.41 40.00 7.93
C ALA A 150 10.60 40.85 6.92
N ASP A 151 11.21 41.19 5.78
CA ASP A 151 10.61 42.01 4.72
C ASP A 151 9.85 41.20 3.67
N TYR A 152 9.92 39.86 3.70
CA TYR A 152 9.35 39.01 2.65
C TYR A 152 8.09 38.28 3.11
N THR A 153 7.11 38.16 2.22
CA THR A 153 6.01 37.20 2.37
C THR A 153 6.45 35.85 1.78
N ARG A 154 6.39 34.80 2.59
CA ARG A 154 6.78 33.44 2.24
C ARG A 154 5.59 32.50 2.32
N TYR A 155 5.68 31.40 1.61
CA TYR A 155 4.75 30.29 1.70
C TYR A 155 5.50 29.01 2.07
N ARG A 156 4.89 28.19 2.92
CA ARG A 156 5.32 26.83 3.19
C ARG A 156 4.22 25.87 2.74
N VAL A 157 4.56 24.94 1.87
CA VAL A 157 3.63 23.92 1.37
C VAL A 157 4.15 22.53 1.68
N THR A 158 3.26 21.64 2.11
CA THR A 158 3.54 20.21 2.25
C THR A 158 2.52 19.39 1.49
N GLY A 159 2.92 18.20 1.04
CA GLY A 159 2.01 17.28 0.38
C GLY A 159 2.69 15.97 0.05
N ASP A 160 1.87 15.03 -0.39
CA ASP A 160 2.33 13.74 -0.86
C ASP A 160 2.54 13.79 -2.37
N ALA A 161 3.43 12.96 -2.86
CA ALA A 161 3.72 12.89 -4.28
C ALA A 161 4.14 11.49 -4.70
N PRO A 162 3.88 11.11 -5.96
CA PRO A 162 4.43 9.88 -6.48
C PRO A 162 5.96 9.98 -6.47
N SER A 163 6.63 8.83 -6.43
CA SER A 163 8.09 8.74 -6.59
C SER A 163 8.49 9.19 -8.00
N SER A 164 8.50 10.51 -8.21
CA SER A 164 8.79 11.22 -9.45
C SER A 164 10.22 11.73 -9.42
N THR A 165 10.84 11.80 -10.59
CA THR A 165 12.16 12.41 -10.76
C THR A 165 12.16 13.93 -10.57
N ASP A 166 11.01 14.60 -10.74
CA ASP A 166 10.84 16.04 -10.54
C ASP A 166 9.39 16.42 -10.11
N ILE A 167 9.26 17.34 -9.14
CA ILE A 167 8.01 18.09 -8.84
C ILE A 167 8.27 19.57 -9.03
N THR A 168 7.29 20.26 -9.62
CA THR A 168 7.35 21.70 -9.91
C THR A 168 6.29 22.47 -9.15
N PHE A 169 6.64 23.70 -8.76
CA PHE A 169 5.78 24.60 -7.99
C PHE A 169 5.65 25.92 -8.72
N LYS A 170 4.42 26.38 -8.95
CA LYS A 170 4.14 27.63 -9.65
C LYS A 170 3.13 28.44 -8.87
N THR A 171 3.45 29.69 -8.59
CA THR A 171 2.48 30.64 -8.05
C THR A 171 1.95 31.54 -9.17
N THR A 172 0.68 31.93 -9.09
CA THR A 172 0.02 32.87 -10.01
C THR A 172 -0.56 34.02 -9.19
N THR A 173 -0.25 35.25 -9.59
CA THR A 173 -0.74 36.48 -8.97
C THR A 173 -2.23 36.71 -9.27
N PRO A 174 -2.92 37.61 -8.53
CA PRO A 174 -4.33 37.93 -8.76
C PRO A 174 -4.65 38.49 -10.16
N ASP A 175 -3.68 39.11 -10.82
CA ASP A 175 -3.80 39.63 -12.20
C ASP A 175 -3.43 38.59 -13.28
N GLY A 176 -3.17 37.34 -12.88
CA GLY A 176 -2.85 36.22 -13.77
C GLY A 176 -1.39 36.18 -14.23
N SER A 177 -0.53 37.06 -13.73
CA SER A 177 0.91 37.03 -14.04
C SER A 177 1.62 35.89 -13.27
N PRO A 178 2.73 35.34 -13.80
CA PRO A 178 3.50 34.32 -13.10
C PRO A 178 4.14 34.93 -11.84
N GLY A 179 3.94 34.28 -10.70
CA GLY A 179 4.68 34.56 -9.46
C GLY A 179 6.07 33.92 -9.45
N ASN A 180 6.64 33.72 -8.27
CA ASN A 180 7.97 33.14 -8.12
C ASN A 180 7.98 31.61 -8.32
N TYR A 181 9.06 31.10 -8.93
CA TYR A 181 9.29 29.68 -9.21
C TYR A 181 10.49 29.18 -8.37
N PRO A 182 10.30 28.30 -7.37
CA PRO A 182 11.40 27.80 -6.55
C PRO A 182 12.43 26.94 -7.29
N GLY A 183 12.10 26.46 -8.50
CA GLY A 183 12.81 25.32 -9.10
C GLY A 183 12.26 23.98 -8.61
N SER A 184 12.82 22.89 -9.14
CA SER A 184 12.46 21.52 -8.76
C SER A 184 13.01 21.13 -7.39
N VAL A 185 12.26 20.33 -6.64
CA VAL A 185 12.72 19.66 -5.41
C VAL A 185 12.95 18.18 -5.71
N ASP A 186 14.04 17.59 -5.21
CA ASP A 186 14.33 16.15 -5.38
C ASP A 186 13.28 15.31 -4.63
N THR A 187 12.49 14.57 -5.40
CA THR A 187 11.27 13.87 -4.96
C THR A 187 11.39 12.36 -5.05
N ARG A 188 12.62 11.82 -4.91
CA ARG A 188 12.84 10.39 -4.61
C ARG A 188 12.18 9.93 -3.29
N LYS A 189 11.46 10.82 -2.61
CA LYS A 189 10.66 10.56 -1.41
C LYS A 189 9.19 10.84 -1.73
N PRO A 190 8.25 10.02 -1.23
CA PRO A 190 6.81 10.13 -1.55
C PRO A 190 6.12 11.36 -0.93
N ALA A 191 6.87 12.34 -0.42
CA ALA A 191 6.37 13.54 0.22
C ALA A 191 7.31 14.72 -0.01
N TYR A 192 6.75 15.93 -0.08
CA TYR A 192 7.49 17.17 -0.27
C TYR A 192 7.17 18.19 0.81
N ILE A 193 8.17 19.03 1.12
CA ILE A 193 8.05 20.21 1.97
C ILE A 193 8.82 21.33 1.26
N VAL A 194 8.13 22.40 0.88
CA VAL A 194 8.73 23.54 0.19
C VAL A 194 8.44 24.81 0.95
N ASP A 195 9.49 25.59 1.21
CA ASP A 195 9.39 26.89 1.86
C ASP A 195 10.07 27.94 0.97
N ASN A 196 9.29 28.82 0.34
CA ASN A 196 9.82 29.80 -0.62
C ASN A 196 9.13 31.17 -0.52
N LYS A 197 9.76 32.18 -1.11
CA LYS A 197 9.20 33.53 -1.25
C LYS A 197 8.08 33.52 -2.29
N ILE A 198 6.95 34.16 -1.97
CA ILE A 198 5.82 34.35 -2.90
C ILE A 198 6.23 35.32 -4.02
N ASP A 199 6.93 36.38 -3.65
CA ASP A 199 7.45 37.39 -4.56
C ASP A 199 8.95 37.63 -4.27
N SER A 200 9.79 37.51 -5.30
CA SER A 200 11.25 37.69 -5.21
C SER A 200 11.69 39.16 -5.32
N THR A 201 10.80 40.04 -5.80
CA THR A 201 11.01 41.46 -6.08
C THR A 201 10.50 42.40 -4.98
N ASN A 202 9.87 41.85 -3.94
CA ASN A 202 9.29 42.59 -2.82
C ASN A 202 8.13 43.54 -3.20
N ASN A 203 7.49 43.30 -4.34
CA ASN A 203 6.35 44.09 -4.84
C ASN A 203 5.06 43.28 -4.77
N LEU A 204 4.67 42.90 -3.55
CA LEU A 204 3.56 42.00 -3.29
C LEU A 204 2.22 42.56 -3.82
N VAL A 205 1.58 41.83 -4.72
CA VAL A 205 0.22 42.12 -5.17
C VAL A 205 -0.78 41.55 -4.17
N TYR A 206 -1.64 42.41 -3.63
CA TYR A 206 -2.74 42.00 -2.73
C TYR A 206 -3.89 41.37 -3.54
N GLY A 207 -4.57 40.39 -2.95
CA GLY A 207 -5.66 39.65 -3.58
C GLY A 207 -5.47 38.13 -3.51
N THR A 208 -6.24 37.40 -4.32
CA THR A 208 -6.22 35.93 -4.36
C THR A 208 -5.13 35.40 -5.28
N TRP A 209 -4.22 34.63 -4.72
CA TRP A 209 -3.16 33.92 -5.41
C TRP A 209 -3.55 32.45 -5.60
N THR A 210 -2.90 31.79 -6.55
CA THR A 210 -3.02 30.34 -6.77
C THR A 210 -1.64 29.69 -6.74
N LEU A 211 -1.49 28.65 -5.93
CA LEU A 211 -0.36 27.73 -5.97
C LEU A 211 -0.75 26.51 -6.79
N GLU A 212 0.09 26.14 -7.74
CA GLU A 212 -0.01 24.94 -8.57
C GLU A 212 1.22 24.07 -8.32
N VAL A 213 0.98 22.79 -8.02
CA VAL A 213 2.02 21.77 -7.85
C VAL A 213 1.80 20.71 -8.91
N CYS A 214 2.83 20.40 -9.69
CA CYS A 214 2.74 19.43 -10.79
C CYS A 214 3.85 18.38 -10.70
N ALA A 215 3.50 17.14 -11.02
CA ALA A 215 4.41 16.02 -11.25
C ALA A 215 4.46 15.73 -12.76
N PRO A 216 5.41 16.30 -13.53
CA PRO A 216 5.41 16.25 -14.99
C PRO A 216 5.57 14.82 -15.55
N GLU A 217 6.22 13.93 -14.81
CA GLU A 217 6.40 12.53 -15.19
C GLU A 217 5.06 11.77 -15.28
N TYR A 218 4.06 12.20 -14.51
CA TYR A 218 2.75 11.58 -14.45
C TYR A 218 1.63 12.42 -15.09
N ASP A 219 1.96 13.62 -15.61
CA ASP A 219 0.99 14.59 -16.16
C ASP A 219 -0.16 14.94 -15.18
N VAL A 220 0.16 15.04 -13.88
CA VAL A 220 -0.81 15.40 -12.82
C VAL A 220 -0.42 16.72 -12.16
N CYS A 221 -1.41 17.58 -11.93
CA CYS A 221 -1.28 18.83 -11.17
C CYS A 221 -2.41 18.99 -10.14
N VAL A 222 -2.08 19.61 -9.01
CA VAL A 222 -3.02 20.03 -7.97
C VAL A 222 -2.85 21.52 -7.68
N GLN A 223 -3.94 22.19 -7.29
CA GLN A 223 -3.94 23.62 -7.06
C GLN A 223 -4.64 23.99 -5.75
N GLU A 224 -4.16 25.03 -5.09
CA GLU A 224 -4.79 25.64 -3.92
C GLU A 224 -4.72 27.17 -4.02
N SER A 225 -5.77 27.87 -3.57
CA SER A 225 -5.83 29.33 -3.58
C SER A 225 -5.74 29.92 -2.18
N PHE A 226 -5.13 31.09 -2.07
CA PHE A 226 -4.98 31.81 -0.81
C PHE A 226 -5.06 33.32 -1.05
N THR A 227 -5.54 34.08 -0.07
CA THR A 227 -5.72 35.54 -0.19
C THR A 227 -4.73 36.27 0.68
N ILE A 228 -4.07 37.28 0.11
CA ILE A 228 -3.22 38.21 0.84
C ILE A 228 -3.93 39.56 0.92
N ASP A 229 -4.41 39.90 2.11
CA ASP A 229 -5.08 41.17 2.37
C ASP A 229 -4.09 42.30 2.67
N GLU A 230 -4.46 43.51 2.25
CA GLU A 230 -3.72 44.73 2.57
C GLU A 230 -3.83 45.03 4.06
N THR A 231 -2.69 45.33 4.71
CA THR A 231 -2.71 45.75 6.11
C THR A 231 -3.24 47.18 6.22
N VAL A 232 -4.48 47.35 6.69
CA VAL A 232 -5.03 48.66 7.03
C VAL A 232 -4.27 49.23 8.23
N THR A 233 -3.37 50.18 8.00
CA THR A 233 -2.82 51.01 9.07
C THR A 233 -3.90 51.97 9.55
N LEU A 234 -4.51 51.66 10.69
CA LEU A 234 -5.32 52.64 11.41
C LEU A 234 -4.43 53.72 12.02
N PRO A 235 -4.87 54.99 12.09
CA PRO A 235 -4.10 56.06 12.71
C PRO A 235 -3.76 55.73 14.16
N ASP A 236 -2.50 55.97 14.51
CA ASP A 236 -1.89 55.77 15.81
C ASP A 236 -2.62 56.54 16.91
N ASP A 237 -3.43 55.83 17.70
CA ASP A 237 -3.89 56.27 19.01
C ASP A 237 -3.39 55.28 20.06
N GLY A 238 -2.09 55.40 20.35
CA GLY A 238 -1.41 55.04 21.60
C GLY A 238 -2.14 54.14 22.59
N ALA A 239 -2.40 52.89 22.23
CA ALA A 239 -2.75 51.83 23.16
C ALA A 239 -2.38 50.47 22.55
N THR A 240 -1.29 49.89 23.04
CA THR A 240 -0.81 48.57 22.68
C THR A 240 -1.86 47.51 23.01
N LYS A 241 -2.63 47.08 22.01
CA LYS A 241 -3.28 45.76 21.98
C LYS A 241 -3.27 45.25 20.54
N THR A 242 -2.35 44.34 20.28
CA THR A 242 -2.33 43.52 19.07
C THR A 242 -3.46 42.49 19.17
N GLU A 243 -4.62 42.79 18.61
CA GLU A 243 -5.63 41.79 18.26
C GLU A 243 -5.79 41.78 16.75
N LYS A 244 -5.17 40.79 16.10
CA LYS A 244 -5.50 40.39 14.73
C LYS A 244 -6.73 39.49 14.80
N VAL A 245 -7.88 40.03 14.43
CA VAL A 245 -9.04 39.22 14.08
C VAL A 245 -8.82 38.72 12.66
N VAL A 246 -8.30 37.49 12.54
CA VAL A 246 -8.31 36.71 11.31
C VAL A 246 -9.62 35.95 11.30
N THR A 247 -10.53 36.32 10.39
CA THR A 247 -11.73 35.52 10.11
C THR A 247 -11.31 34.29 9.32
N LYS A 248 -11.20 33.16 10.03
CA LYS A 248 -10.92 31.82 9.50
C LYS A 248 -12.18 31.33 8.76
N GLU A 249 -12.18 31.34 7.43
CA GLU A 249 -12.95 30.30 6.73
C GLU A 249 -12.20 28.98 6.89
N LYS A 250 -12.97 27.97 7.29
CA LYS A 250 -12.52 26.73 7.90
C LYS A 250 -11.83 25.82 6.88
N SER A 251 -10.54 26.04 6.63
CA SER A 251 -9.64 24.94 6.26
C SER A 251 -9.14 24.29 7.56
N THR A 252 -9.31 22.99 7.63
CA THR A 252 -8.98 22.13 8.76
C THR A 252 -7.47 22.08 8.95
N GLU A 253 -6.96 22.81 9.94
CA GLU A 253 -5.63 22.59 10.50
C GLU A 253 -5.61 21.34 11.38
N GLU A 254 -4.52 20.58 11.24
CA GLU A 254 -3.89 19.69 12.23
C GLU A 254 -4.54 18.31 12.51
N GLY A 255 -4.48 17.42 11.52
CA GLY A 255 -4.58 15.98 11.76
C GLY A 255 -3.22 15.30 11.57
N GLY A 256 -2.46 15.07 12.65
CA GLY A 256 -1.24 14.28 12.55
C GLY A 256 -1.50 12.86 11.99
N GLY A 257 -0.60 12.36 11.13
CA GLY A 257 -0.78 11.11 10.40
C GLY A 257 -0.55 9.85 11.23
N CYS A 258 -1.27 8.76 10.93
CA CYS A 258 -1.12 7.47 11.62
C CYS A 258 0.01 6.62 11.02
N PHE A 259 1.24 7.13 10.94
CA PHE A 259 2.39 6.53 10.22
C PHE A 259 2.57 5.01 10.39
N VAL A 260 2.56 4.49 11.62
CA VAL A 260 2.73 3.03 11.89
C VAL A 260 1.54 2.23 11.36
N ALA A 261 0.31 2.70 11.59
CA ALA A 261 -0.88 1.99 11.11
C ALA A 261 -0.97 2.06 9.57
N THR A 262 -0.68 3.22 8.98
CA THR A 262 -0.60 3.41 7.54
C THR A 262 0.43 2.46 6.91
N ALA A 263 1.62 2.31 7.50
CA ALA A 263 2.64 1.39 7.01
C ALA A 263 2.22 -0.09 7.16
N ALA A 264 1.60 -0.46 8.28
CA ALA A 264 1.12 -1.81 8.55
C ALA A 264 -0.03 -2.25 7.62
N TYR A 265 -1.01 -1.37 7.39
CA TYR A 265 -2.21 -1.67 6.59
C TYR A 265 -2.08 -1.25 5.12
N GLY A 266 -1.04 -0.49 4.78
CA GLY A 266 -0.63 -0.21 3.41
C GLY A 266 -1.42 0.89 2.71
N SER A 267 -2.25 1.67 3.41
CA SER A 267 -2.87 2.89 2.88
C SER A 267 -3.40 3.74 4.03
N GLU A 268 -3.42 5.06 3.84
CA GLU A 268 -4.14 5.96 4.74
C GLU A 268 -5.66 5.78 4.64
N MET A 269 -6.15 5.22 3.53
CA MET A 269 -7.56 4.92 3.29
C MET A 269 -7.97 3.53 3.78
N ALA A 270 -7.04 2.75 4.35
CA ALA A 270 -7.37 1.48 4.96
C ALA A 270 -8.43 1.65 6.06
N THR A 271 -9.39 0.73 6.12
CA THR A 271 -10.52 0.78 7.06
C THR A 271 -10.04 0.97 8.50
N GLU A 272 -8.97 0.27 8.89
CA GLU A 272 -8.38 0.33 10.22
C GLU A 272 -7.80 1.71 10.55
N VAL A 273 -7.21 2.39 9.56
CA VAL A 273 -6.64 3.74 9.71
C VAL A 273 -7.75 4.78 9.77
N GLN A 274 -8.81 4.60 8.98
CA GLN A 274 -9.99 5.47 9.01
C GLN A 274 -10.74 5.34 10.35
N GLN A 275 -10.89 4.13 10.89
CA GLN A 275 -11.46 3.90 12.21
C GLN A 275 -10.72 4.68 13.32
N LEU A 276 -9.38 4.69 13.28
CA LEU A 276 -8.58 5.46 14.22
C LEU A 276 -8.81 6.96 14.10
N ARG A 277 -8.91 7.46 12.86
CA ARG A 277 -9.17 8.88 12.57
C ARG A 277 -10.55 9.29 13.04
N GLU A 278 -11.57 8.51 12.71
CA GLU A 278 -12.94 8.75 13.15
C GLU A 278 -13.04 8.73 14.68
N LEU A 279 -12.40 7.77 15.35
CA LEU A 279 -12.39 7.73 16.81
C LEU A 279 -11.70 8.96 17.41
N ARG A 280 -10.54 9.34 16.88
CA ARG A 280 -9.81 10.55 17.31
C ARG A 280 -10.69 11.79 17.13
N ASP A 281 -11.17 12.01 15.92
CA ASP A 281 -11.79 13.27 15.52
C ASP A 281 -13.21 13.40 16.09
N ASN A 282 -13.99 12.32 16.08
CA ASN A 282 -15.39 12.36 16.49
C ASN A 282 -15.60 12.08 17.98
N GLN A 283 -14.71 11.34 18.65
CA GLN A 283 -14.89 11.02 20.08
C GLN A 283 -13.86 11.70 20.98
N LEU A 284 -12.57 11.57 20.70
CA LEU A 284 -11.53 12.06 21.60
C LEU A 284 -11.39 13.59 21.56
N MET A 285 -11.30 14.18 20.37
CA MET A 285 -11.07 15.61 20.18
C MET A 285 -12.29 16.47 20.56
N ASN A 286 -13.46 15.85 20.76
CA ASN A 286 -14.66 16.53 21.25
C ASN A 286 -14.73 16.64 22.79
N THR A 287 -13.72 16.14 23.52
CA THR A 287 -13.66 16.20 24.99
C THR A 287 -12.35 16.81 25.48
N ALA A 288 -12.38 17.50 26.63
CA ALA A 288 -11.16 18.09 27.20
C ALA A 288 -10.14 17.01 27.61
N SER A 289 -10.63 15.89 28.15
CA SER A 289 -9.83 14.74 28.55
C SER A 289 -9.17 14.05 27.34
N GLY A 290 -9.93 13.81 26.26
CA GLY A 290 -9.43 13.21 25.04
C GLY A 290 -8.39 14.10 24.33
N THR A 291 -8.64 15.40 24.24
CA THR A 291 -7.69 16.37 23.65
C THR A 291 -6.37 16.40 24.43
N THR A 292 -6.42 16.42 25.76
CA THR A 292 -5.22 16.40 26.62
C THR A 292 -4.44 15.10 26.45
N PHE A 293 -5.14 13.96 26.44
CA PHE A 293 -4.54 12.65 26.20
C PHE A 293 -3.87 12.59 24.83
N MET A 294 -4.56 13.04 23.78
CA MET A 294 -4.04 13.02 22.41
C MET A 294 -2.81 13.92 22.26
N GLY A 295 -2.74 15.06 22.94
CA GLY A 295 -1.51 15.88 22.98
C GLY A 295 -0.31 15.10 23.52
N ALA A 296 -0.44 14.50 24.70
CA ALA A 296 0.65 13.72 25.30
C ALA A 296 0.99 12.46 24.49
N PHE A 297 -0.03 11.80 23.93
CA PHE A 297 0.17 10.66 23.04
C PHE A 297 0.94 11.07 21.78
N ASN A 298 0.55 12.16 21.12
CA ASN A 298 1.18 12.65 19.89
C ASN A 298 2.66 12.96 20.10
N ASP A 299 3.03 13.63 21.20
CA ASP A 299 4.43 13.95 21.52
C ASP A 299 5.31 12.69 21.54
N ILE A 300 4.80 11.61 22.13
CA ILE A 300 5.51 10.34 22.21
C ILE A 300 5.45 9.62 20.86
N TYR A 301 4.26 9.49 20.28
CA TYR A 301 4.00 8.75 19.05
C TYR A 301 4.86 9.27 17.90
N TYR A 302 4.84 10.58 17.63
CA TYR A 302 5.59 11.18 16.52
C TYR A 302 7.10 11.20 16.74
N SER A 303 7.58 10.98 17.97
CA SER A 303 9.02 10.90 18.24
C SER A 303 9.68 9.64 17.65
N PHE A 304 8.91 8.56 17.43
CA PHE A 304 9.44 7.29 16.93
C PHE A 304 8.68 6.73 15.72
N SER A 305 7.42 7.13 15.51
CA SER A 305 6.57 6.53 14.47
C SER A 305 7.10 6.64 13.05
N PRO A 306 7.82 7.70 12.62
CA PRO A 306 8.39 7.75 11.27
C PRO A 306 9.45 6.66 11.06
N LEU A 307 10.33 6.44 12.05
CA LEU A 307 11.39 5.44 11.96
C LEU A 307 10.83 4.01 11.88
N ILE A 308 9.79 3.72 12.66
CA ILE A 308 9.13 2.42 12.63
C ILE A 308 8.42 2.22 11.29
N ALA A 309 7.71 3.24 10.78
CA ALA A 309 7.03 3.18 9.50
C ALA A 309 8.00 3.03 8.30
N ASP A 310 9.17 3.68 8.35
CA ASP A 310 10.25 3.46 7.39
C ASP A 310 10.72 1.99 7.42
N TYR A 311 10.94 1.45 8.62
CA TYR A 311 11.41 0.08 8.78
C TYR A 311 10.38 -0.98 8.37
N GLU A 312 9.07 -0.73 8.57
CA GLU A 312 7.97 -1.55 8.06
C GLU A 312 7.94 -1.59 6.53
N ARG A 313 8.21 -0.46 5.86
CA ARG A 313 8.28 -0.40 4.39
C ARG A 313 9.44 -1.20 3.82
N GLU A 314 10.56 -1.26 4.54
CA GLU A 314 11.75 -2.00 4.11
C GLU A 314 11.65 -3.51 4.38
N ASN A 315 10.82 -3.94 5.34
CA ASN A 315 10.81 -5.31 5.86
C ASN A 315 9.40 -5.92 5.90
N PRO A 316 9.00 -6.70 4.88
CA PRO A 316 7.66 -7.32 4.82
C PRO A 316 7.31 -8.20 6.04
N LEU A 317 8.30 -8.93 6.58
CA LEU A 317 8.09 -9.74 7.79
C LEU A 317 7.89 -8.88 9.04
N PHE A 318 8.57 -7.74 9.13
CA PHE A 318 8.40 -6.83 10.25
C PHE A 318 7.03 -6.14 10.17
N LYS A 319 6.60 -5.71 8.98
CA LYS A 319 5.24 -5.20 8.73
C LYS A 319 4.17 -6.18 9.22
N GLU A 320 4.24 -7.45 8.83
CA GLU A 320 3.27 -8.46 9.29
C GLU A 320 3.33 -8.69 10.81
N ALA A 321 4.53 -8.65 11.41
CA ALA A 321 4.67 -8.73 12.86
C ALA A 321 4.03 -7.52 13.57
N VAL A 322 4.25 -6.30 13.07
CA VAL A 322 3.62 -5.08 13.59
C VAL A 322 2.11 -5.14 13.42
N LYS A 323 1.61 -5.55 12.25
CA LYS A 323 0.19 -5.73 11.97
C LYS A 323 -0.48 -6.68 12.96
N ILE A 324 0.12 -7.85 13.20
CA ILE A 324 -0.34 -8.81 14.21
C ILE A 324 -0.30 -8.19 15.61
N ALA A 325 0.75 -7.43 15.91
CA ALA A 325 0.92 -6.80 17.21
C ALA A 325 -0.07 -5.65 17.48
N ILE A 326 -0.52 -4.89 16.47
CA ILE A 326 -1.42 -3.75 16.68
C ILE A 326 -2.90 -4.11 16.48
N THR A 327 -3.23 -5.14 15.70
CA THR A 327 -4.63 -5.53 15.41
C THR A 327 -5.49 -5.72 16.67
N PRO A 328 -5.03 -6.42 17.74
CA PRO A 328 -5.82 -6.58 18.95
C PRO A 328 -6.06 -5.25 19.69
N MET A 329 -5.11 -4.32 19.61
CA MET A 329 -5.28 -2.97 20.16
C MET A 329 -6.37 -2.20 19.40
N LEU A 330 -6.36 -2.25 18.06
CA LEU A 330 -7.40 -1.60 17.24
C LEU A 330 -8.78 -2.16 17.53
N SER A 331 -8.91 -3.48 17.66
CA SER A 331 -10.18 -4.11 18.03
C SER A 331 -10.68 -3.70 19.42
N SER A 332 -9.79 -3.35 20.36
CA SER A 332 -10.20 -2.87 21.68
C SER A 332 -10.63 -1.40 21.68
N LEU A 333 -10.12 -0.60 20.73
CA LEU A 333 -10.43 0.83 20.60
C LEU A 333 -11.84 1.07 20.08
N SER A 334 -12.44 0.13 19.34
CA SER A 334 -13.85 0.22 18.92
C SER A 334 -14.83 0.28 20.09
N LEU A 335 -14.44 -0.17 21.30
CA LEU A 335 -15.24 0.01 22.51
C LEU A 335 -15.49 1.49 22.86
N MET A 336 -14.59 2.37 22.41
CA MET A 336 -14.68 3.82 22.63
C MET A 336 -15.60 4.52 21.63
N GLU A 337 -16.07 3.85 20.56
CA GLU A 337 -17.04 4.43 19.61
C GLU A 337 -18.36 4.81 20.28
N SER A 338 -18.68 4.19 21.42
CA SER A 338 -19.90 4.47 22.20
C SER A 338 -19.77 5.63 23.19
N ALA A 339 -18.58 6.23 23.33
CA ALA A 339 -18.32 7.29 24.31
C ALA A 339 -18.83 8.65 23.80
N ASN A 340 -19.93 9.17 24.36
CA ASN A 340 -20.55 10.43 23.92
C ASN A 340 -20.41 11.57 24.94
N SER A 341 -19.71 11.33 26.05
CA SER A 341 -19.53 12.29 27.15
C SER A 341 -18.12 12.22 27.76
N GLU A 342 -17.67 13.29 28.43
CA GLU A 342 -16.35 13.31 29.07
C GLU A 342 -16.15 12.16 30.07
N SER A 343 -17.18 11.82 30.84
CA SER A 343 -17.12 10.70 31.79
C SER A 343 -16.99 9.35 31.11
N GLU A 344 -17.61 9.17 29.95
CA GLU A 344 -17.52 7.93 29.16
C GLU A 344 -16.16 7.82 28.49
N VAL A 345 -15.62 8.90 27.92
CA VAL A 345 -14.26 8.90 27.34
C VAL A 345 -13.21 8.53 28.39
N ILE A 346 -13.34 9.05 29.62
CA ILE A 346 -12.43 8.72 30.72
C ILE A 346 -12.60 7.25 31.15
N SER A 347 -13.83 6.80 31.41
CA SER A 347 -14.07 5.45 31.93
C SER A 347 -13.77 4.35 30.92
N LEU A 348 -14.21 4.52 29.66
CA LEU A 348 -13.90 3.58 28.57
C LEU A 348 -12.43 3.68 28.18
N GLY A 349 -11.83 4.87 28.11
CA GLY A 349 -10.41 5.04 27.83
C GLY A 349 -9.52 4.32 28.85
N LEU A 350 -9.79 4.47 30.15
CA LEU A 350 -9.07 3.74 31.20
C LEU A 350 -9.28 2.22 31.10
N SER A 351 -10.49 1.79 30.74
CA SER A 351 -10.80 0.36 30.55
C SER A 351 -10.02 -0.23 29.38
N VAL A 352 -9.93 0.48 28.26
CA VAL A 352 -9.17 0.07 27.07
C VAL A 352 -7.67 0.04 27.36
N ILE A 353 -7.13 1.03 28.08
CA ILE A 353 -5.73 1.02 28.51
C ILE A 353 -5.44 -0.20 29.40
N ALA A 354 -6.30 -0.47 30.39
CA ALA A 354 -6.14 -1.63 31.27
C ALA A 354 -6.23 -2.96 30.50
N LEU A 355 -7.13 -3.06 29.53
CA LEU A 355 -7.27 -4.23 28.66
C LEU A 355 -6.01 -4.47 27.81
N ASN A 356 -5.47 -3.43 27.20
CA ASN A 356 -4.24 -3.51 26.40
C ASN A 356 -3.03 -3.89 27.28
N LEU A 357 -2.89 -3.31 28.48
CA LEU A 357 -1.83 -3.70 29.41
C LEU A 357 -1.97 -5.17 29.84
N GLY A 358 -3.20 -5.63 30.09
CA GLY A 358 -3.47 -7.04 30.40
C GLY A 358 -3.07 -7.98 29.26
N MET A 359 -3.36 -7.59 28.02
CA MET A 359 -3.06 -8.39 26.83
C MET A 359 -1.56 -8.42 26.49
N TYR A 360 -0.89 -7.25 26.44
CA TYR A 360 0.51 -7.17 26.02
C TYR A 360 1.52 -7.44 27.13
N LEU A 361 1.15 -7.25 28.39
CA LEU A 361 2.05 -7.49 29.53
C LEU A 361 1.56 -8.65 30.40
N GLY A 362 0.27 -8.68 30.72
CA GLY A 362 -0.30 -9.68 31.63
C GLY A 362 -0.21 -11.11 31.10
N VAL A 363 -0.76 -11.36 29.91
CA VAL A 363 -0.77 -12.72 29.30
C VAL A 363 0.65 -13.27 29.09
N PRO A 364 1.59 -12.53 28.45
CA PRO A 364 2.96 -13.02 28.30
C PRO A 364 3.65 -13.30 29.64
N THR A 365 3.45 -12.44 30.65
CA THR A 365 4.05 -12.65 31.99
C THR A 365 3.51 -13.92 32.66
N ILE A 366 2.21 -14.17 32.61
CA ILE A 366 1.60 -15.38 33.18
C ILE A 366 2.11 -16.63 32.45
N VAL A 367 2.23 -16.59 31.12
CA VAL A 367 2.77 -17.70 30.33
C VAL A 367 4.21 -17.98 30.71
N VAL A 368 5.07 -16.96 30.79
CA VAL A 368 6.49 -17.12 31.16
C VAL A 368 6.64 -17.66 32.59
N VAL A 369 5.92 -17.10 33.56
CA VAL A 369 5.94 -17.58 34.96
C VAL A 369 5.36 -18.99 35.07
N GLY A 370 4.31 -19.30 34.31
CA GLY A 370 3.69 -20.63 34.25
C GLY A 370 4.63 -21.69 33.69
N ILE A 371 5.35 -21.38 32.59
CA ILE A 371 6.38 -22.25 32.02
C ILE A 371 7.52 -22.46 33.03
N LYS A 372 8.01 -21.38 33.66
CA LYS A 372 9.09 -21.43 34.67
C LYS A 372 8.69 -22.13 35.98
N ARG A 373 7.41 -22.36 36.23
CA ARG A 373 6.93 -23.16 37.38
C ARG A 373 6.74 -24.63 37.02
N ARG A 374 6.72 -24.96 35.73
CA ARG A 374 6.49 -26.31 35.20
C ARG A 374 7.79 -27.03 34.82
N PHE A 375 8.86 -26.26 34.62
CA PHE A 375 10.27 -26.68 34.56
C PHE A 375 10.99 -26.11 35.77
#